data_AF-A0A2S9GQY2-F1
#
_entry.id   AF-A0A2S9GQY2-F1
#
_cell.length_a   1.000
_cell.length_b   1.000
_cell.length_c   1.000
_cell.angle_alpha   90.00
_cell.angle_beta   90.00
_cell.angle_gamma   90.00
#
_symmetry.space_group_name_H-M   'P 1'
#
loop_
_entity.id
_entity.type
_entity.pdbx_description
1 polymer ?
#
loop_
_entity_poly.entity_id
_entity_poly.type
_entity_poly.pdbx_seq_one_letter_code
_entity_poly.pdbx_strand_id
1 'polypeptide(L)' 'SMKVTATITVGGAPTQMAVSPDQTRVYVVDYDHVAVLCTMSLEIVDALKVDARPSCAAQGLEGSRLFIAD' A
#
# COMPACT_ATOMS: atom_id res chain seq x y z
N SER A 1 12.75 22.32 -4.00
CA SER A 1 11.30 22.25 -3.84
C SER A 1 10.85 20.82 -4.11
N MET A 2 9.81 20.32 -3.43
CA MET A 2 9.18 19.05 -3.82
C MET A 2 8.32 19.26 -5.06
N LYS A 3 8.26 18.25 -5.92
CA LYS A 3 7.45 18.24 -7.14
C LYS A 3 6.79 16.87 -7.27
N VAL A 4 5.55 16.84 -7.76
CA VAL A 4 4.89 15.60 -8.18
C VAL A 4 5.61 15.04 -9.41
N THR A 5 6.12 13.81 -9.30
CA THR A 5 6.83 13.12 -10.39
C THR A 5 5.93 12.16 -11.16
N ALA A 6 4.88 11.64 -10.52
CA ALA A 6 3.90 10.75 -11.10
C ALA A 6 2.57 10.80 -10.33
N THR A 7 1.49 10.41 -11.01
CA THR A 7 0.16 10.18 -10.43
C THR A 7 -0.29 8.79 -10.84
N ILE A 8 -0.74 7.99 -9.89
CA ILE A 8 -1.11 6.59 -10.11
C ILE A 8 -2.57 6.42 -9.68
N THR A 9 -3.38 5.86 -10.57
CA THR A 9 -4.78 5.55 -10.27
C THR A 9 -4.86 4.21 -9.56
N VAL A 10 -5.04 4.23 -8.25
CA VAL A 10 -5.21 3.03 -7.41
C VAL A 10 -6.64 2.47 -7.46
N GLY A 11 -7.63 3.33 -7.72
CA GLY A 11 -9.04 3.00 -7.54
C GLY A 11 -9.49 3.10 -6.07
N GLY A 12 -10.72 2.69 -5.79
CA GLY A 12 -11.27 2.62 -4.44
C GLY A 12 -11.40 3.98 -3.72
N ALA A 13 -11.40 3.91 -2.39
CA ALA A 13 -11.42 5.07 -1.49
C ALA A 13 -10.29 4.95 -0.47
N PRO A 14 -9.03 5.26 -0.85
CA PRO A 14 -7.87 5.01 -0.02
C PRO A 14 -7.93 5.83 1.28
N THR A 15 -7.65 5.17 2.40
CA THR A 15 -7.73 5.73 3.76
C THR A 15 -6.37 5.83 4.43
N GLN A 16 -5.43 4.95 4.08
CA GLN A 16 -4.08 4.92 4.64
C GLN A 16 -3.04 4.48 3.61
N MET A 17 -1.79 4.87 3.84
CA MET A 17 -0.65 4.41 3.06
C MET A 17 0.55 4.11 3.97
N ALA A 18 1.28 3.03 3.68
CA ALA A 18 2.54 2.67 4.31
C ALA A 18 3.62 2.35 3.26
N VAL A 19 4.87 2.76 3.51
CA VAL A 19 6.01 2.43 2.65
C VAL A 19 6.82 1.32 3.31
N SER A 20 7.31 0.38 2.51
CA SER A 20 8.18 -0.68 3.00
C SER A 20 9.52 -0.15 3.51
N PRO A 21 10.16 -0.82 4.50
CA PRO A 21 11.49 -0.41 4.98
C PRO A 21 12.57 -0.38 3.88
N ASP A 22 12.49 -1.31 2.93
CA ASP A 22 13.39 -1.36 1.76
C ASP A 22 13.01 -0.37 0.65
N GLN A 23 11.92 0.38 0.84
CA GLN A 23 11.37 1.37 -0.09
C GLN A 23 10.94 0.80 -1.46
N THR A 24 10.81 -0.52 -1.61
CA THR A 24 10.41 -1.17 -2.88
C THR A 24 8.90 -1.29 -3.06
N ARG A 25 8.13 -1.09 -1.98
CA ARG A 25 6.67 -1.22 -1.96
C ARG A 25 5.99 -0.06 -1.25
N VAL A 26 4.81 0.29 -1.75
CA VAL A 26 3.83 1.09 -1.01
C VAL A 26 2.56 0.27 -0.89
N TYR A 27 2.03 0.19 0.32
CA TYR A 27 0.76 -0.45 0.64
C TYR A 27 -0.29 0.65 0.78
N VAL A 28 -1.32 0.60 -0.04
CA VAL A 28 -2.44 1.55 -0.01
C VAL A 28 -3.67 0.80 0.50
N VAL A 29 -4.20 1.24 1.64
CA VAL A 29 -5.36 0.63 2.27
C VAL A 29 -6.61 1.37 1.82
N ASP A 30 -7.63 0.63 1.39
CA ASP A 30 -9.00 1.12 1.28
C ASP A 30 -9.97 0.23 2.07
N TYR A 31 -11.28 0.45 1.96
CA TYR A 31 -12.26 -0.30 2.75
C TYR A 31 -12.44 -1.78 2.33
N ASP A 32 -11.94 -2.16 1.16
CA ASP A 32 -12.17 -3.48 0.57
C ASP A 32 -10.90 -4.34 0.55
N HIS A 33 -9.73 -3.71 0.40
CA HIS A 33 -8.45 -4.39 0.21
C HIS A 33 -7.23 -3.50 0.50
N VAL A 34 -6.04 -4.11 0.42
CA VAL A 34 -4.76 -3.39 0.41
C VAL A 34 -4.10 -3.55 -0.96
N ALA A 35 -3.99 -2.46 -1.72
CA ALA A 35 -3.25 -2.44 -2.98
C ALA A 35 -1.75 -2.35 -2.72
N VAL A 36 -0.96 -3.11 -3.49
CA VAL A 36 0.50 -3.15 -3.39
C VAL A 36 1.10 -2.50 -4.63
N LEU A 37 1.74 -1.35 -4.45
CA LEU A 37 2.43 -0.62 -5.49
C LEU A 37 3.92 -0.97 -5.49
N CYS A 38 4.51 -1.20 -6.65
CA CYS A 38 5.96 -1.21 -6.85
C CYS A 38 6.48 0.22 -7.05
N THR A 39 7.39 0.69 -6.19
CA THR A 39 7.91 2.07 -6.27
C THR A 39 8.83 2.32 -7.46
N MET A 40 9.43 1.26 -8.01
CA MET A 40 10.32 1.35 -9.17
C MET A 40 9.54 1.52 -10.47
N SER A 41 8.53 0.68 -10.69
CA SER A 41 7.71 0.74 -11.92
C SER A 41 6.52 1.69 -11.80
N LEU A 42 6.14 2.08 -10.58
CA LEU A 42 4.94 2.87 -10.29
C LEU A 42 3.65 2.18 -10.74
N GLU A 43 3.63 0.86 -10.63
CA GLU A 43 2.48 0.01 -10.99
C GLU A 43 1.94 -0.71 -9.76
N ILE A 44 0.63 -0.96 -9.77
CA ILE A 44 -0.01 -1.87 -8.81
C ILE A 44 0.33 -3.29 -9.24
N VAL A 45 1.07 -3.98 -8.38
CA VAL A 45 1.59 -5.34 -8.64
C VAL A 45 0.82 -6.42 -7.89
N ASP A 46 0.01 -6.04 -6.88
CA ASP A 46 -0.84 -6.96 -6.16
C ASP A 46 -2.03 -6.24 -5.48
N ALA A 47 -3.04 -7.01 -5.08
CA ALA A 47 -4.21 -6.56 -4.35
C ALA A 47 -4.58 -7.61 -3.27
N LEU A 48 -4.27 -7.31 -2.02
CA LEU A 48 -4.48 -8.21 -0.89
C LEU A 48 -5.93 -8.09 -0.41
N LYS A 49 -6.74 -9.10 -0.70
CA LYS A 49 -8.10 -9.21 -0.17
C LYS A 49 -8.07 -9.56 1.31
N VAL A 50 -8.91 -8.89 2.09
CA VAL A 50 -9.09 -9.14 3.52
C VAL A 50 -10.56 -9.43 3.76
N ASP A 51 -10.88 -10.41 4.59
CA ASP A 51 -12.26 -10.74 4.96
C ASP A 51 -12.74 -9.83 6.11
N ALA A 52 -12.51 -8.52 5.96
CA ALA A 52 -12.81 -7.45 6.91
C ALA A 52 -12.72 -6.09 6.19
N ARG A 53 -12.96 -4.99 6.91
CA ARG A 53 -12.79 -3.61 6.40
C ARG A 53 -11.50 -3.01 6.94
N PRO A 54 -10.36 -3.15 6.26
CA PRO A 54 -9.09 -2.72 6.83
C PRO A 54 -9.05 -1.19 6.95
N SER A 55 -8.43 -0.70 8.03
CA SER A 55 -8.20 0.72 8.28
C SER A 55 -6.72 1.09 8.28
N CYS A 56 -5.82 0.13 8.50
CA CYS A 56 -4.39 0.38 8.44
C CYS A 56 -3.56 -0.87 8.09
N ALA A 57 -2.36 -0.62 7.57
CA ALA A 57 -1.35 -1.63 7.34
C ALA A 57 0.03 -1.15 7.80
N ALA A 58 0.84 -2.06 8.34
CA ALA A 58 2.22 -1.80 8.75
C ALA A 58 3.12 -2.98 8.40
N GLN A 59 4.23 -2.73 7.70
CA GLN A 59 5.21 -3.77 7.41
C GLN A 59 6.23 -3.88 8.55
N GLY A 60 6.52 -5.10 8.99
CA GLY A 60 7.60 -5.36 9.93
C GLY A 60 8.96 -4.96 9.35
N LEU A 61 9.91 -4.57 10.20
CA LEU A 61 11.24 -4.11 9.79
C LEU A 61 12.03 -5.17 9.00
N GLU A 62 11.82 -6.46 9.31
CA GLU A 62 12.41 -7.59 8.59
C GLU A 62 11.78 -7.84 7.19
N GLY A 63 10.79 -7.04 6.78
CA GLY A 63 10.16 -7.09 5.45
C GLY A 63 9.25 -8.30 5.18
N SER A 64 9.37 -9.38 5.95
CA SER A 64 8.67 -10.65 5.70
C SER A 64 7.18 -10.66 6.06
N ARG A 65 6.68 -9.65 6.77
CA ARG A 65 5.30 -9.62 7.26
C ARG A 65 4.69 -8.23 7.10
N LEU A 66 3.45 -8.22 6.61
CA LEU A 66 2.54 -7.08 6.63
C LEU A 66 1.44 -7.38 7.65
N PHE A 67 1.25 -6.48 8.62
CA PHE A 67 0.14 -6.53 9.58
C PHE A 67 -0.96 -5.61 9.07
N ILE A 68 -2.20 -6.11 9.04
CA ILE A 68 -3.39 -5.37 8.59
C ILE A 68 -4.41 -5.43 9.73
N ALA A 69 -4.98 -4.29 10.09
CA ALA A 69 -6.04 -4.17 11.10
C ALA A 69 -7.29 -3.52 10.50
N ASP A 70 -8.45 -3.87 11.05
CA ASP A 70 -9.76 -3.30 10.74
C ASP A 70 -10.08 -2.07 11.60
#